data_AF-A0A396AK43-F1
#
_entry.id   AF-A0A396AK43-F1
#
_cell.length_a   1.000
_cell.length_b   1.000
_cell.length_c   1.000
_cell.angle_alpha   90.00
_cell.angle_beta   90.00
_cell.angle_gamma   90.00
#
_symmetry.space_group_name_H-M   'P 1'
#
loop_
_entity.id
_entity.type
_entity.pdbx_description
1 polymer ?
#
loop_
_entity_poly.entity_id
_entity_poly.type
_entity_poly.pdbx_seq_one_letter_code
_entity_poly.pdbx_strand_id
1 'polypeptide(L)'
;MDEATPLTPFDTMTQTREIQMLKTVIPYMKSSQKKQFAILIKYMELQNTLHIFSQEEQVLSMCSLPEEENNPQSLLNSLRPFCTPKEIETIDMLTNMFSMLETYETIFAG
;
A
#
# COMPACT_ATOMS: atom_id res chain seq x y z
N MET A 1 7.45 -20.80 -3.65
CA MET A 1 8.12 -19.61 -4.22
C MET A 1 7.33 -18.47 -3.65
N ASP A 2 7.89 -17.73 -2.70
CA ASP A 2 7.17 -16.60 -2.10
C ASP A 2 6.81 -15.64 -3.23
N GLU A 3 5.52 -15.50 -3.51
CA GLU A 3 5.00 -14.59 -4.52
C GLU A 3 5.36 -13.18 -4.06
N ALA A 4 6.03 -12.41 -4.91
CA ALA A 4 6.51 -11.09 -4.53
C ALA A 4 5.32 -10.21 -4.15
N THR A 5 5.31 -9.70 -2.92
CA THR A 5 4.27 -8.78 -2.46
C THR A 5 4.20 -7.59 -3.42
N PRO A 6 3.00 -7.25 -3.94
CA PRO A 6 2.86 -6.15 -4.89
C PRO A 6 3.26 -4.82 -4.25
N LEU A 7 3.71 -3.87 -5.07
CA LEU A 7 3.99 -2.52 -4.61
C LEU A 7 2.68 -1.73 -4.46
N THR A 8 2.56 -0.96 -3.38
CA THR A 8 1.44 -0.04 -3.21
C THR A 8 1.67 1.25 -4.03
N PRO A 9 0.62 2.06 -4.28
CA PRO A 9 0.80 3.43 -4.77
C PRO A 9 1.76 4.23 -3.87
N PHE A 10 1.69 4.00 -2.55
CA PHE A 10 2.61 4.61 -1.58
C PHE A 10 4.07 4.23 -1.82
N ASP A 11 4.36 2.95 -2.05
CA ASP A 11 5.71 2.50 -2.38
C ASP A 11 6.20 3.10 -3.70
N THR A 12 5.32 3.17 -4.70
CA THR A 12 5.66 3.70 -6.03
C THR A 12 6.06 5.17 -5.97
N MET A 13 5.41 5.96 -5.12
CA MET A 13 5.75 7.39 -4.96
C MET A 13 6.98 7.60 -4.08
N THR A 14 7.10 6.85 -2.98
CA THR A 14 8.15 7.08 -1.98
C THR A 14 9.49 6.40 -2.33
N GLN A 15 9.50 5.39 -3.20
CA GLN A 15 10.72 4.67 -3.57
C GLN A 15 11.21 5.08 -4.96
N THR A 16 11.96 6.18 -5.05
CA THR A 16 12.48 6.71 -6.33
C THR A 16 13.42 5.73 -7.04
N ARG A 17 13.62 5.94 -8.34
CA ARG A 17 14.57 5.15 -9.16
C ARG A 17 15.97 5.15 -8.55
N GLU A 18 16.43 6.27 -8.02
CA GLU A 18 17.74 6.42 -7.39
C GLU A 18 17.85 5.57 -6.12
N ILE A 19 16.81 5.59 -5.27
CA ILE A 19 16.73 4.74 -4.08
C ILE A 19 16.76 3.26 -4.48
N GLN A 20 16.04 2.86 -5.53
CA GLN A 20 16.06 1.48 -6.03
C GLN A 20 17.46 1.08 -6.51
N MET A 21 18.15 1.95 -7.28
CA MET A 21 19.53 1.70 -7.69
C MET A 21 20.44 1.48 -6.49
N LEU A 22 20.33 2.30 -5.44
CA LEU A 22 21.12 2.14 -4.21
C LEU A 22 20.84 0.82 -3.49
N LYS A 23 19.58 0.36 -3.44
CA LYS A 23 19.22 -0.95 -2.86
C LYS A 23 19.93 -2.10 -3.56
N THR A 24 20.09 -2.04 -4.88
CA THR A 24 20.77 -3.10 -5.65
C THR A 24 22.25 -3.27 -5.27
N VAL A 25 22.86 -2.27 -4.63
CA VAL A 25 24.27 -2.30 -4.21
C VAL A 25 24.46 -3.14 -2.95
N ILE A 26 23.45 -3.24 -2.07
CA ILE A 26 23.55 -3.89 -0.75
C ILE A 26 24.16 -5.30 -0.81
N PRO A 27 23.76 -6.20 -1.74
CA PRO A 27 24.31 -7.56 -1.81
C PRO A 27 25.83 -7.60 -1.98
N TYR A 28 26.41 -6.61 -2.66
CA TYR A 28 27.83 -6.53 -3.02
C TYR A 28 28.72 -5.92 -1.93
N MET A 29 28.15 -5.40 -0.84
CA MET A 29 28.91 -4.78 0.26
C MET A 29 29.44 -5.83 1.27
N LYS A 30 30.45 -5.45 2.07
CA LYS A 30 30.89 -6.28 3.21
C LYS A 30 29.82 -6.27 4.32
N SER A 31 29.71 -7.36 5.09
CA SER A 31 28.65 -7.52 6.11
C SER A 31 28.55 -6.36 7.11
N SER A 32 29.69 -5.80 7.54
CA SER A 32 29.72 -4.63 8.44
C SER A 32 29.15 -3.35 7.82
N GLN A 33 29.25 -3.20 6.50
CA GLN A 33 28.76 -2.03 5.75
C GLN A 33 27.30 -2.17 5.36
N LYS A 34 26.82 -3.39 5.06
CA LYS A 34 25.43 -3.67 4.66
C LYS A 34 24.42 -3.05 5.63
N LYS A 35 24.63 -3.24 6.94
CA LYS A 35 23.73 -2.71 7.97
C LYS A 35 23.65 -1.18 7.92
N GLN A 36 24.79 -0.51 7.90
CA GLN A 36 24.83 0.96 7.90
C GLN A 36 24.27 1.55 6.61
N PHE A 37 24.54 0.90 5.47
CA PHE A 37 24.03 1.35 4.18
C PHE A 37 22.52 1.12 4.04
N ALA A 38 22.00 -0.01 4.55
CA ALA A 38 20.57 -0.26 4.59
C ALA A 38 19.84 0.79 5.46
N ILE A 39 20.42 1.19 6.60
CA ILE A 39 19.89 2.26 7.44
C ILE A 39 19.87 3.59 6.68
N LEU A 40 20.96 3.93 5.98
CA LEU A 40 21.04 5.15 5.18
C LEU A 40 19.97 5.17 4.08
N ILE A 41 19.77 4.06 3.36
CA ILE A 41 18.73 3.95 2.34
C ILE A 41 17.35 4.16 2.96
N LYS A 42 17.06 3.55 4.12
CA LYS A 42 15.80 3.74 4.85
C LYS A 42 15.60 5.20 5.28
N TYR A 43 16.67 5.88 5.67
CA TYR A 43 16.64 7.31 5.97
C TYR A 43 16.31 8.15 4.73
N MET A 44 16.88 7.81 3.56
CA MET A 44 16.56 8.49 2.30
C MET A 44 15.10 8.27 1.87
N GLU A 45 14.56 7.06 2.04
CA GLU A 45 13.13 6.79 1.84
C GLU A 45 12.27 7.67 2.74
N LEU A 46 12.61 7.75 4.04
CA LEU A 46 11.89 8.58 4.99
C LEU A 46 11.93 10.07 4.60
N GLN A 47 13.10 10.58 4.20
CA GLN A 47 13.21 11.95 3.72
C GLN A 47 12.35 12.20 2.47
N ASN A 48 12.31 11.25 1.54
CA ASN A 48 11.47 11.37 0.35
C ASN A 48 9.97 11.35 0.71
N THR A 49 9.56 10.49 1.65
CA THR A 49 8.18 10.48 2.17
C THR A 49 7.81 11.84 2.77
N LEU A 50 8.65 12.40 3.65
CA LEU A 50 8.39 13.72 4.23
C LEU A 50 8.31 14.81 3.17
N HIS A 51 9.14 14.72 2.13
CA HIS A 51 9.12 15.66 1.01
C HIS A 51 7.81 15.58 0.21
N ILE A 52 7.35 14.38 -0.15
CA ILE A 52 6.09 14.17 -0.86
C ILE A 52 4.91 14.73 -0.05
N PHE A 53 4.88 14.43 1.25
CA PHE A 53 3.80 14.92 2.13
C PHE A 53 3.85 16.43 2.40
N SER A 54 4.97 17.09 2.14
CA SER A 54 5.06 18.55 2.17
C SER A 54 4.47 19.22 0.92
N GLN A 55 4.17 18.46 -0.13
CA GLN A 55 3.61 18.97 -1.38
C GLN A 55 2.11 18.64 -1.45
N GLU A 56 1.24 19.66 -1.28
CA GLU A 56 -0.22 19.48 -1.26
C GLU A 56 -0.76 18.75 -2.51
N GLU A 57 -0.25 19.07 -3.71
CA GLU A 57 -0.70 18.45 -4.97
C GLU A 57 -0.37 16.94 -5.03
N GLN A 58 0.80 16.52 -4.54
CA GLN A 58 1.19 15.12 -4.53
C GLN A 58 0.43 14.31 -3.47
N VAL A 59 0.16 14.92 -2.31
CA VAL A 59 -0.71 14.32 -1.28
C VAL A 59 -2.12 14.13 -1.80
N LEU A 60 -2.67 15.13 -2.49
CA LEU A 60 -3.98 15.02 -3.11
C LEU A 60 -4.00 13.90 -4.15
N SER A 61 -3.00 13.80 -5.04
CA SER A 61 -2.89 12.70 -6.00
C SER A 61 -2.77 11.32 -5.34
N MET A 62 -2.12 11.22 -4.17
CA MET A 62 -1.98 9.97 -3.41
C MET A 62 -3.28 9.57 -2.70
N CYS A 63 -4.04 10.55 -2.23
CA CYS A 63 -5.32 10.39 -1.55
C CYS A 63 -6.52 10.49 -2.51
N SER A 64 -6.28 10.56 -3.83
CA SER A 64 -7.31 10.64 -4.87
C SER A 64 -7.98 9.28 -5.08
N LEU A 65 -8.51 8.69 -4.02
CA LEU A 65 -9.63 7.78 -4.19
C LEU A 65 -10.84 8.68 -4.47
N PRO A 66 -11.55 8.52 -5.61
CA PRO A 66 -12.82 9.20 -5.82
C PRO A 66 -13.70 9.02 -4.57
N GLU A 67 -14.44 10.04 -4.13
CA GLU A 67 -15.24 9.89 -2.91
C GLU A 67 -16.22 8.71 -2.98
N GLU A 68 -16.70 8.37 -4.19
CA GLU A 68 -17.54 7.19 -4.44
C GLU A 68 -16.80 5.85 -4.22
N GLU A 69 -15.48 5.83 -4.35
CA GLU A 69 -14.62 4.66 -4.07
C GLU A 69 -14.15 4.61 -2.62
N ASN A 70 -14.40 5.63 -1.79
CA ASN A 70 -14.04 5.61 -0.37
C ASN A 70 -15.09 4.88 0.48
N ASN A 71 -15.30 3.60 0.17
CA ASN A 71 -16.25 2.73 0.86
C ASN A 71 -15.60 1.43 1.35
N PRO A 72 -16.22 0.70 2.31
CA PRO A 72 -15.66 -0.51 2.87
C PRO A 72 -15.36 -1.61 1.83
N GLN A 73 -16.16 -1.73 0.77
CA GLN A 73 -15.97 -2.75 -0.26
C GLN A 73 -14.72 -2.46 -1.11
N SER A 74 -14.53 -1.22 -1.55
CA SER A 74 -13.32 -0.79 -2.28
C SER A 74 -12.05 -0.97 -1.45
N LEU A 75 -12.12 -0.66 -0.14
CA LEU A 75 -11.02 -0.91 0.78
C LEU A 75 -10.68 -2.40 0.86
N LEU A 76 -11.68 -3.26 1.10
CA LEU A 76 -11.49 -4.70 1.17
C LEU A 76 -10.90 -5.26 -0.14
N ASN A 77 -11.37 -4.78 -1.29
CA ASN A 77 -10.83 -5.16 -2.59
C ASN A 77 -9.36 -4.73 -2.77
N SER A 78 -9.00 -3.55 -2.27
CA SER A 78 -7.62 -3.05 -2.31
C SER A 78 -6.67 -3.84 -1.41
N LEU A 79 -7.18 -4.50 -0.36
CA LEU A 79 -6.41 -5.36 0.54
C LEU A 79 -6.16 -6.76 -0.04
N ARG A 80 -7.07 -7.29 -0.86
CA ARG A 80 -6.99 -8.66 -1.43
C ARG A 80 -5.59 -9.06 -1.95
N PRO A 81 -4.86 -8.22 -2.71
CA PRO A 81 -3.54 -8.60 -3.25
C PRO A 81 -2.46 -8.85 -2.19
N PHE A 82 -2.68 -8.41 -0.95
CA PHE A 82 -1.75 -8.53 0.17
C PHE A 82 -2.12 -9.65 1.14
N CYS A 83 -3.23 -10.34 0.90
CA CYS A 83 -3.80 -11.33 1.81
C CYS A 83 -3.39 -12.75 1.44
N THR A 84 -3.24 -13.58 2.47
CA THR A 84 -3.17 -15.03 2.33
C THR A 84 -4.53 -15.60 1.89
N PRO A 85 -4.58 -16.84 1.36
CA PRO A 85 -5.85 -17.46 0.96
C PRO A 85 -6.92 -17.46 2.07
N LYS A 86 -6.52 -17.71 3.32
CA LYS A 86 -7.43 -17.69 4.48
C LYS A 86 -7.96 -16.29 4.80
N GLU A 87 -7.14 -15.27 4.63
CA GLU A 87 -7.56 -13.87 4.81
C GLU A 87 -8.49 -13.43 3.66
N ILE A 88 -8.27 -13.92 2.45
CA ILE A 88 -9.18 -13.68 1.31
C ILE A 88 -10.57 -14.27 1.60
N GLU A 89 -10.67 -15.49 2.14
CA GLU A 89 -11.95 -16.06 2.57
C GLU A 89 -12.66 -15.19 3.62
N THR A 90 -11.89 -14.57 4.52
CA THR A 90 -12.43 -13.64 5.51
C THR A 90 -12.93 -12.35 4.86
N ILE A 91 -12.18 -11.83 3.89
CA ILE A 91 -12.60 -10.68 3.09
C ILE A 91 -13.89 -10.98 2.31
N ASP A 92 -14.02 -12.18 1.74
CA ASP A 92 -15.22 -12.59 1.01
C ASP A 92 -16.44 -12.65 1.93
N MET A 93 -16.28 -13.18 3.15
CA MET A 93 -17.34 -13.19 4.17
C MET A 93 -17.78 -11.77 4.53
N LEU A 94 -16.84 -10.85 4.76
CA LEU A 94 -17.15 -9.45 5.07
C LEU A 94 -17.80 -8.72 3.90
N THR A 95 -17.33 -8.95 2.68
CA THR A 95 -17.89 -8.35 1.45
C THR A 95 -19.35 -8.77 1.28
N ASN A 96 -19.65 -10.06 1.43
CA ASN A 96 -21.02 -10.58 1.36
C ASN A 96 -21.94 -9.98 2.43
N MET A 97 -21.41 -9.80 3.64
CA MET A 97 -22.15 -9.19 4.75
C MET A 97 -22.50 -7.73 4.46
N PHE A 98 -21.56 -6.94 3.94
CA PHE A 98 -21.81 -5.55 3.54
C PHE A 98 -22.84 -5.44 2.42
N SER A 99 -22.77 -6.32 1.41
CA SER A 99 -23.77 -6.34 0.33
C SER A 99 -25.17 -6.69 0.83
N MET A 100 -25.30 -7.60 1.82
CA MET A 100 -26.58 -7.90 2.46
C MET A 100 -27.14 -6.71 3.24
N LEU A 101 -26.31 -5.99 3.99
CA LEU A 101 -26.72 -4.79 4.72
C LEU A 101 -27.20 -3.69 3.78
N GLU A 102 -26.46 -3.42 2.70
CA GLU A 102 -26.81 -2.41 1.70
C GLU A 102 -28.13 -2.75 1.00
N THR A 103 -28.34 -4.02 0.68
CA THR A 103 -29.60 -4.53 0.13
C THR A 103 -30.75 -4.38 1.12
N TYR A 104 -30.51 -4.65 2.42
CA TYR A 104 -31.52 -4.50 3.46
C TYR A 104 -31.94 -3.03 3.64
N GLU A 105 -30.98 -2.11 3.74
CA GLU A 105 -31.26 -0.67 3.79
C GLU A 105 -32.06 -0.20 2.57
N THR A 106 -31.66 -0.62 1.37
CA THR A 106 -32.35 -0.23 0.13
C THR A 106 -33.80 -0.73 0.06
N ILE A 107 -34.08 -1.93 0.59
CA ILE A 107 -35.42 -2.55 0.51
C ILE A 107 -36.33 -2.12 1.66
N PHE A 108 -35.79 -1.91 2.87
CA PHE A 108 -36.58 -1.74 4.10
C PHE A 108 -36.46 -0.37 4.75
N ALA A 109 -35.49 0.47 4.37
CA ALA A 109 -35.28 1.81 4.93
C ALA A 109 -35.43 2.96 3.90
N GLY A 110 -35.62 2.65 2.60
CA GLY A 110 -35.97 3.60 1.54
C GLY A 110 -37.48 3.69 1.29
#